data_AF-A0A8B9GQ03-F1
#
_entry.id   AF-A0A8B9GQ03-F1
#
_cell.length_a   1.000
_cell.length_b   1.000
_cell.length_c   1.000
_cell.angle_alpha   90.00
_cell.angle_beta   90.00
_cell.angle_gamma   90.00
#
_symmetry.space_group_name_H-M   'P 1'
#
loop_
_entity.id
_entity.type
_entity.pdbx_description
1 polymer ?
#
loop_
_entity_poly.entity_id
_entity_poly.type
_entity_poly.pdbx_seq_one_letter_code
_entity_poly.pdbx_strand_id
1 'polypeptide(L)' 'MVTDKTAYIGTSNWSADYFNTTAGVGFVVSQDAVNSSSPGETLVGRLRAVFERDWSSQFAVPLEKLGHNPDCAFS' A
#
# COMPACT_ATOMS: atom_id res chain seq x y z
N MET A 1 -0.83 -0.50 -3.53
CA MET A 1 0.10 -1.60 -3.18
C MET A 1 1.43 -1.35 -3.85
N VAL A 2 2.53 -1.67 -3.18
CA VAL A 2 3.88 -1.52 -3.73
C VAL A 2 4.71 -2.74 -3.39
N THR A 3 5.53 -3.18 -4.35
CA THR A 3 6.57 -4.19 -4.21
C THR A 3 7.91 -3.57 -4.55
N ASP A 4 8.99 -4.36 -4.52
CA ASP A 4 10.32 -3.87 -4.90
C ASP A 4 10.42 -3.42 -6.37
N LYS A 5 9.55 -3.91 -7.26
CA LYS A 5 9.62 -3.67 -8.71
C LYS A 5 8.34 -3.10 -9.32
N THR A 6 7.23 -3.19 -8.61
CA THR A 6 5.91 -2.90 -9.17
C THR A 6 5.07 -2.11 -8.19
N ALA A 7 4.31 -1.15 -8.70
CA ALA A 7 3.30 -0.44 -7.96
C ALA A 7 1.92 -0.61 -8.61
N TYR A 8 0.91 -0.81 -7.78
CA TYR A 8 -0.50 -0.81 -8.16
C TYR A 8 -1.21 0.34 -7.46
N ILE A 9 -1.87 1.18 -8.26
CA ILE A 9 -2.79 2.23 -7.82
C ILE A 9 -4.16 1.86 -8.34
N GLY A 10 -5.16 1.79 -7.47
CA GLY A 10 -6.52 1.45 -7.88
C GLY A 10 -7.54 2.07 -6.97
N THR A 11 -8.80 1.94 -7.38
CA THR A 11 -9.96 2.45 -6.65
C THR A 11 -10.62 1.40 -5.76
N SER A 12 -10.20 0.13 -5.87
CA SER A 12 -10.81 -1.00 -5.15
C SER A 12 -10.24 -1.20 -3.74
N ASN A 13 -11.10 -1.49 -2.77
CA ASN A 13 -10.77 -1.67 -1.34
C ASN A 13 -10.46 -3.13 -0.92
N TRP A 14 -10.14 -4.01 -1.87
CA TRP A 14 -9.78 -5.44 -1.69
C TRP A 14 -10.78 -6.32 -0.92
N SER A 15 -11.99 -5.82 -0.70
CA SER A 15 -13.08 -6.62 -0.18
C SER A 15 -13.75 -7.41 -1.32
N ALA A 16 -14.23 -8.62 -1.01
CA ALA A 16 -14.79 -9.54 -1.98
C ALA A 16 -16.04 -8.98 -2.68
N ASP A 17 -16.86 -8.22 -1.96
CA ASP A 17 -18.06 -7.56 -2.47
C ASP A 17 -17.72 -6.51 -3.55
N TYR A 18 -16.60 -5.80 -3.41
CA TYR A 18 -16.14 -4.82 -4.40
C TYR A 18 -15.86 -5.44 -5.77
N PHE A 19 -15.38 -6.68 -5.81
CA PHE A 19 -15.09 -7.38 -7.07
C PHE A 19 -16.34 -7.84 -7.82
N ASN A 20 -17.49 -7.91 -7.16
CA ASN A 20 -18.71 -8.45 -7.74
C ASN A 20 -19.71 -7.37 -8.18
N THR A 21 -19.78 -6.25 -7.44
CA THR A 21 -20.86 -5.26 -7.61
C THR A 21 -20.38 -3.88 -8.05
N THR A 22 -19.08 -3.63 -8.04
CA THR A 22 -18.53 -2.28 -8.24
C THR A 22 -17.53 -2.25 -9.39
N ALA A 23 -17.68 -1.28 -10.30
CA ALA A 23 -16.69 -1.00 -11.33
C ALA A 23 -15.50 -0.23 -10.75
N GLY A 24 -14.30 -0.51 -11.22
CA GLY A 24 -13.08 0.15 -10.77
C GLY A 24 -12.06 0.29 -11.87
N VAL A 25 -11.13 1.21 -11.67
CA VAL A 25 -9.92 1.36 -12.49
C VAL A 25 -8.69 1.06 -11.66
N GLY A 26 -7.70 0.43 -12.30
CA GLY A 26 -6.38 0.16 -11.75
C GLY A 26 -5.29 0.52 -12.74
N PHE A 27 -4.16 0.99 -12.22
CA PHE A 27 -2.96 1.34 -12.96
C PHE A 27 -1.77 0.60 -12.35
N VAL A 28 -1.05 -0.14 -13.20
CA VAL A 28 0.12 -0.95 -12.80
C VAL A 28 1.36 -0.37 -13.46
N VAL A 29 2.38 -0.11 -12.64
CA VAL A 29 3.70 0.35 -13.10
C VAL A 29 4.74 -0.65 -12.69
N SER A 30 5.48 -1.18 -13.67
CA SER A 30 6.66 -2.01 -13.44
C SER A 30 7.90 -1.24 -13.87
N GLN A 31 8.83 -1.05 -12.94
CA GLN A 31 10.09 -0.35 -13.21
C GLN A 31 11.24 -1.26 -12.81
N ASP A 32 12.11 -1.60 -13.77
CA ASP A 32 13.36 -2.29 -13.47
C ASP A 32 14.33 -1.31 -12.81
N ALA A 33 14.69 -1.59 -11.57
CA ALA A 33 15.62 -0.80 -10.76
C ALA A 33 17.01 -0.63 -11.40
N VAL A 34 17.33 -1.43 -12.42
CA VAL A 34 18.62 -1.46 -13.13
C VAL A 34 18.88 -0.18 -13.94
N ASN A 35 17.82 0.49 -14.43
CA ASN A 35 17.96 1.65 -15.32
C ASN A 35 17.64 3.00 -14.65
N SER A 36 17.36 3.00 -13.35
CA SER A 36 17.00 4.20 -12.59
C SER A 36 18.18 4.71 -11.76
N SER A 37 18.58 5.97 -12.00
CA SER A 37 19.68 6.68 -11.35
C SER A 37 19.57 6.75 -9.82
N SER A 38 18.37 6.67 -9.26
CA SER A 38 18.15 6.47 -7.83
C SER A 38 16.76 5.88 -7.52
N PRO A 39 16.60 5.10 -6.43
CA PRO A 39 15.30 4.54 -6.04
C PRO A 39 14.23 5.61 -5.85
N GLY A 40 14.56 6.77 -5.29
CA GLY A 40 13.61 7.87 -4.99
C GLY A 40 13.08 8.63 -6.21
N GLU A 41 13.69 8.45 -7.38
CA GLU A 41 13.22 9.08 -8.63
C GLU A 41 12.12 8.29 -9.32
N THR A 42 12.03 6.99 -9.06
CA THR A 42 11.01 6.12 -9.65
C THR A 42 9.65 6.29 -8.95
N LEU A 43 8.56 6.06 -9.67
CA LEU A 43 7.22 6.08 -9.06
C LEU A 43 7.09 4.95 -8.03
N VAL A 44 7.62 3.77 -8.34
CA VAL A 44 7.67 2.64 -7.41
C VAL A 44 8.39 3.02 -6.12
N GLY A 45 9.56 3.67 -6.20
CA GLY A 45 10.30 4.08 -5.03
C GLY A 45 9.64 5.22 -4.23
N ARG A 46 8.96 6.16 -4.89
CA ARG A 46 8.15 7.18 -4.18
C ARG A 46 6.99 6.55 -3.43
N LEU A 47 6.28 5.59 -4.04
CA LEU A 47 5.19 4.88 -3.38
C LEU A 47 5.71 3.98 -2.24
N ARG A 48 6.89 3.38 -2.39
CA ARG A 48 7.57 2.68 -1.31
C ARG A 48 7.88 3.61 -0.14
N ALA A 49 8.39 4.81 -0.39
CA ALA A 49 8.67 5.77 0.68
C ALA A 49 7.42 6.16 1.47
N VAL A 50 6.27 6.33 0.79
CA VAL A 50 4.97 6.55 1.46
C VAL A 50 4.57 5.34 2.30
N PHE A 51 4.68 4.13 1.74
CA PHE A 51 4.40 2.90 2.47
C PHE A 51 5.26 2.79 3.75
N GLU A 52 6.58 2.97 3.65
CA GLU A 52 7.49 2.87 4.80
C GLU A 52 7.22 3.93 5.87
N ARG A 53 6.87 5.17 5.45
CA ARG A 53 6.45 6.23 6.38
C ARG A 53 5.23 5.82 7.19
N ASP A 54 4.23 5.21 6.53
CA ASP A 54 2.98 4.83 7.19
C ASP A 54 3.17 3.55 8.03
N TRP A 55 3.97 2.61 7.53
CA TRP A 55 4.28 1.34 8.21
C TRP A 55 5.09 1.52 9.49
N SER A 56 6.07 2.44 9.48
CA SER A 56 6.91 2.75 10.65
C SER A 56 6.35 3.88 11.53
N SER A 57 5.15 4.35 11.24
CA SER A 57 4.50 5.43 11.96
C SER A 57 4.23 5.08 13.43
N GLN A 58 4.32 6.05 14.33
CA GLN A 58 3.90 5.90 15.73
C GLN A 58 2.40 5.52 15.89
N PHE A 59 1.60 5.74 14.85
CA PHE A 59 0.19 5.38 14.82
C PHE A 59 -0.04 3.95 14.31
N ALA A 60 0.98 3.28 13.77
CA ALA A 60 0.87 1.89 13.35
C ALA A 60 0.89 0.97 14.58
N VAL A 61 -0.12 0.10 14.68
CA VAL A 61 -0.27 -0.85 15.79
C VAL A 61 -0.18 -2.26 15.25
N PRO A 62 0.67 -3.13 15.83
CA PRO A 62 0.72 -4.54 15.44
C PRO A 62 -0.63 -5.23 15.64
N LEU A 63 -1.02 -6.08 14.69
CA LEU A 63 -2.35 -6.69 14.72
C LEU A 63 -2.59 -7.54 15.97
N GLU A 64 -1.56 -8.21 16.47
CA GLU A 64 -1.64 -8.97 17.72
C GLU A 64 -1.91 -8.12 18.97
N LYS A 65 -1.70 -6.79 18.89
CA LYS A 65 -1.94 -5.85 20.00
C LYS A 65 -3.29 -5.13 19.90
N LEU A 66 -4.08 -5.34 18.84
CA LEU A 66 -5.36 -4.65 18.64
C LEU A 66 -6.37 -4.90 19.77
N GLY A 67 -6.42 -6.12 20.33
CA GLY A 67 -7.39 -6.48 21.37
C GLY A 67 -7.25 -5.69 22.68
N HIS A 68 -6.14 -4.97 22.88
CA HIS A 68 -5.92 -4.10 24.03
C HIS A 68 -5.96 -2.60 23.68
N ASN A 69 -6.16 -2.24 22.40
CA ASN A 69 -6.20 -0.86 21.96
C ASN A 69 -7.65 -0.43 21.67
N PRO A 70 -8.28 0.38 22.55
CA PRO A 70 -9.69 0.75 22.41
C PRO A 70 -9.98 1.49 21.10
N ASP A 71 -8.99 2.19 20.54
CA ASP A 71 -9.13 2.94 19.26
C ASP A 71 -9.09 2.02 18.03
N CYS A 72 -8.71 0.75 18.18
CA CYS A 72 -8.62 -0.21 17.09
C CYS A 72 -9.60 -1.39 17.24
N ALA A 73 -10.50 -1.35 18.23
CA ALA A 73 -11.54 -2.36 18.34
C ALA A 73 -12.48 -2.26 17.13
N PHE A 74 -12.57 -3.32 16.34
CA PHE A 74 -13.63 -3.45 15.33
C PHE A 74 -14.96 -3.47 16.08
N SER A 75 -15.77 -2.41 15.89
CA SER A 75 -17.14 -2.31 16.40
C SER A 75 -18.04 -3.41 15.86
#